data_AF-A0A842ZIQ2-F1
#
_entry.id   AF-A0A842ZIQ2-F1
#
_cell.length_a   1.000
_cell.length_b   1.000
_cell.length_c   1.000
_cell.angle_alpha   90.00
_cell.angle_beta   90.00
_cell.angle_gamma   90.00
#
_symmetry.space_group_name_H-M   'P 1'
#
loop_
_entity.id
_entity.type
_entity.pdbx_description
1 polymer ?
#
loop_
_entity_poly.entity_id
_entity_poly.type
_entity_poly.pdbx_seq_one_letter_code
_entity_poly.pdbx_strand_id
1 'polypeptide(L)'
;FDGSTGYINVPDSNSLTPGTQLTLSAWVNVDVFPTAGTYKFAQVIGKWRQTNDDEYFLDINNTGQLDFCWHTTGSNTWGTTSYNLKGSTGKINTHIWAFIVAVRDGTNVRFYINGNLDTAFSGVVDSNPFRNGVNPVRIGAETSTATPRFLDGLIDEARISNVARSSGWIKTCYNNQNSPNTFYSVGNEETNVITHTYSIALRKFWNLVSLPFNESKAKTTIKVRNNSIEYNWAEAVSNHIVLDSFYDWDTTGYVISDSLVPGQGYWMWAYYDCDLILTSSKTEDARLSDLQIGWNIIGLPVNTSLAKSTLIVNYSGNNYTWAQATTGADPIILGFIYGWNRINQMYMLSDTFVPGNSYWMYAYKNCILKKGGS
;
A
#
# COMPACT_ATOMS: atom_id res chain seq x y z
N PHE A 1 -21.66 -21.80 -25.70
CA PHE A 1 -22.67 -22.86 -25.89
C PHE A 1 -23.40 -22.54 -27.18
N ASP A 2 -23.66 -23.55 -28.01
CA ASP A 2 -24.07 -23.40 -29.42
C ASP A 2 -25.58 -23.61 -29.63
N GLY A 3 -26.36 -23.65 -28.54
CA GLY A 3 -27.80 -23.91 -28.61
C GLY A 3 -28.18 -25.34 -29.03
N SER A 4 -27.23 -26.28 -29.18
CA SER A 4 -27.56 -27.60 -29.72
C SER A 4 -26.77 -28.80 -29.17
N THR A 5 -25.48 -28.65 -28.86
CA THR A 5 -24.63 -29.78 -28.42
C THR A 5 -23.70 -29.46 -27.26
N GLY A 6 -23.35 -28.18 -27.07
CA GLY A 6 -22.38 -27.76 -26.05
C GLY A 6 -22.93 -27.82 -24.64
N TYR A 7 -22.18 -28.43 -23.72
CA TYR A 7 -22.40 -28.37 -22.27
C TYR A 7 -21.12 -28.74 -21.51
N ILE A 8 -21.07 -28.38 -20.23
CA ILE A 8 -20.06 -28.89 -19.28
C ILE A 8 -20.74 -29.90 -18.37
N ASN A 9 -20.08 -31.04 -18.14
CA ASN A 9 -20.57 -32.09 -17.25
C ASN A 9 -19.67 -32.21 -16.02
N VAL A 10 -20.24 -31.99 -14.85
CA VAL A 10 -19.56 -32.16 -13.56
C VAL A 10 -20.14 -33.40 -12.88
N PRO A 11 -19.33 -34.44 -12.62
CA PRO A 11 -19.79 -35.63 -11.90
C PRO A 11 -20.43 -35.29 -10.57
N ASP A 12 -21.36 -36.14 -10.15
CA ASP A 12 -21.99 -36.01 -8.84
C ASP A 12 -20.96 -36.02 -7.70
N SER A 13 -21.26 -35.25 -6.65
CA SER A 13 -20.49 -35.13 -5.42
C SER A 13 -21.39 -34.62 -4.31
N ASN A 14 -21.19 -35.12 -3.09
CA ASN A 14 -21.91 -34.64 -1.89
C ASN A 14 -21.77 -33.12 -1.67
N SER A 15 -20.70 -32.50 -2.15
CA SER A 15 -20.51 -31.04 -2.06
C SER A 15 -21.47 -30.24 -2.95
N LEU A 16 -22.14 -30.91 -3.90
CA LEU A 16 -23.11 -30.37 -4.85
C LEU A 16 -24.54 -30.75 -4.47
N THR A 17 -24.76 -31.30 -3.27
CA THR A 17 -26.10 -31.63 -2.73
C THR A 17 -26.40 -30.68 -1.57
N PRO A 18 -27.06 -29.54 -1.81
CA PRO A 18 -27.31 -28.54 -0.79
C PRO A 18 -28.37 -29.01 0.21
N GLY A 19 -28.33 -28.51 1.44
CA GLY A 19 -29.35 -28.79 2.45
C GLY A 19 -30.65 -28.03 2.20
N THR A 20 -31.00 -27.13 3.12
CA THR A 20 -32.19 -26.26 3.00
C THR A 20 -31.86 -24.88 2.41
N GLN A 21 -30.60 -24.66 2.01
CA GLN A 21 -30.10 -23.41 1.45
C GLN A 21 -29.29 -23.68 0.19
N LEU A 22 -29.38 -22.76 -0.77
CA LEU A 22 -28.65 -22.83 -2.03
C LEU A 22 -28.52 -21.42 -2.62
N THR A 23 -27.35 -21.12 -3.21
CA THR A 23 -27.19 -19.99 -4.13
C THR A 23 -26.59 -20.51 -5.43
N LEU A 24 -27.27 -20.25 -6.54
CA LEU A 24 -26.79 -20.46 -7.90
C LEU A 24 -26.51 -19.10 -8.52
N SER A 25 -25.34 -18.90 -9.11
CA SER A 25 -25.01 -17.65 -9.80
C SER A 25 -24.18 -17.88 -11.05
N ALA A 26 -24.34 -17.04 -12.07
CA ALA A 26 -23.46 -17.00 -13.23
C ALA A 26 -23.54 -15.62 -13.91
N TRP A 27 -22.51 -15.28 -14.66
CA TRP A 27 -22.63 -14.31 -15.74
C TRP A 27 -23.15 -15.03 -16.99
N VAL A 28 -24.13 -14.46 -17.67
CA VAL A 28 -24.70 -15.01 -18.90
C VAL A 28 -24.77 -13.94 -19.97
N ASN A 29 -24.50 -14.32 -21.22
CA ASN A 29 -24.76 -13.51 -22.40
C ASN A 29 -25.46 -14.41 -23.42
N VAL A 30 -26.78 -14.30 -23.52
CA VAL A 30 -27.62 -15.20 -24.33
C VAL A 30 -27.72 -14.66 -25.73
N ASP A 31 -27.45 -15.48 -26.74
CA ASP A 31 -27.59 -15.09 -28.15
C ASP A 31 -29.04 -15.26 -28.61
N VAL A 32 -29.66 -16.40 -28.26
CA VAL A 32 -31.03 -16.73 -28.63
C VAL A 32 -31.78 -17.32 -27.44
N PHE A 33 -32.95 -16.77 -27.13
CA PHE A 33 -33.82 -17.36 -26.12
C PHE A 33 -34.45 -18.67 -26.62
N PRO A 34 -34.67 -19.65 -25.73
CA PRO A 34 -35.20 -20.96 -26.11
C PRO A 34 -36.58 -20.85 -26.78
N THR A 35 -36.75 -21.51 -27.92
CA THR A 35 -38.02 -21.54 -28.67
C THR A 35 -38.73 -22.89 -28.62
N ALA A 36 -38.00 -23.96 -28.24
CA ALA A 36 -38.46 -25.35 -28.21
C ALA A 36 -38.74 -25.84 -26.78
N GLY A 37 -39.57 -26.89 -26.66
CA GLY A 37 -39.97 -27.49 -25.37
C GLY A 37 -41.21 -26.84 -24.74
N THR A 38 -41.95 -27.61 -23.94
CA THR A 38 -43.21 -27.18 -23.31
C THR A 38 -43.06 -25.94 -22.44
N TYR A 39 -41.91 -25.83 -21.75
CA TYR A 39 -41.62 -24.71 -20.85
C TYR A 39 -40.57 -23.73 -21.42
N LYS A 40 -40.02 -24.02 -22.60
CA LYS A 40 -39.03 -23.21 -23.31
C LYS A 40 -37.93 -22.69 -22.39
N PHE A 41 -37.15 -23.61 -21.83
CA PHE A 41 -36.04 -23.32 -20.93
C PHE A 41 -34.70 -23.55 -21.64
N ALA A 42 -33.71 -22.73 -21.27
CA ALA A 42 -32.31 -22.90 -21.58
C ALA A 42 -31.54 -23.06 -20.27
N GLN A 43 -30.84 -24.17 -20.09
CA GLN A 43 -30.18 -24.47 -18.82
C GLN A 43 -28.90 -23.66 -18.65
N VAL A 44 -28.82 -22.87 -17.58
CA VAL A 44 -27.57 -22.20 -17.19
C VAL A 44 -26.77 -23.15 -16.31
N ILE A 45 -27.37 -23.60 -15.20
CA ILE A 45 -26.76 -24.55 -14.28
C ILE A 45 -27.83 -25.41 -13.60
N GLY A 46 -27.65 -26.72 -13.59
CA GLY A 46 -28.64 -27.60 -12.96
C GLY A 46 -28.14 -29.00 -12.68
N LYS A 47 -28.71 -29.60 -11.64
CA LYS A 47 -28.62 -31.02 -11.31
C LYS A 47 -29.98 -31.65 -11.62
N TRP A 48 -30.28 -31.68 -12.92
CA TRP A 48 -31.59 -31.99 -13.46
C TRP A 48 -31.45 -32.88 -14.69
N ARG A 49 -32.15 -34.02 -14.71
CA ARG A 49 -32.24 -34.94 -15.84
C ARG A 49 -33.66 -35.50 -16.03
N GLN A 50 -34.66 -34.76 -15.56
CA GLN A 50 -36.07 -35.14 -15.70
C GLN A 50 -36.35 -36.54 -15.11
N THR A 51 -35.67 -36.86 -14.01
CA THR A 51 -35.82 -38.12 -13.26
C THR A 51 -36.30 -37.84 -11.84
N ASN A 52 -36.57 -38.90 -11.07
CA ASN A 52 -36.86 -38.78 -9.63
C ASN A 52 -35.63 -38.36 -8.79
N ASP A 53 -34.47 -38.20 -9.42
CA ASP A 53 -33.21 -37.76 -8.81
C ASP A 53 -32.91 -36.27 -9.11
N ASP A 54 -33.88 -35.55 -9.65
CA ASP A 54 -33.79 -34.11 -9.87
C ASP A 54 -33.67 -33.37 -8.53
N GLU A 55 -32.91 -32.27 -8.52
CA GLU A 55 -32.69 -31.49 -7.30
C GLU A 55 -32.96 -30.01 -7.53
N TYR A 56 -32.23 -29.38 -8.43
CA TYR A 56 -32.37 -27.94 -8.69
C TYR A 56 -31.88 -27.57 -10.07
N PHE A 57 -32.38 -26.45 -10.58
CA PHE A 57 -31.77 -25.74 -11.70
C PHE A 57 -32.01 -24.24 -11.60
N LEU A 58 -31.13 -23.49 -12.26
CA LEU A 58 -31.34 -22.12 -12.69
C LEU A 58 -31.28 -22.09 -14.21
N ASP A 59 -32.42 -21.79 -14.83
CA ASP A 59 -32.61 -21.76 -16.27
C ASP A 59 -33.10 -20.35 -16.69
N ILE A 60 -33.07 -20.08 -18.00
CA ILE A 60 -33.63 -18.86 -18.61
C ILE A 60 -34.77 -19.26 -19.54
N ASN A 61 -35.91 -18.58 -19.47
CA ASN A 61 -37.05 -18.88 -20.33
C ASN A 61 -37.08 -18.06 -21.63
N ASN A 62 -38.07 -18.34 -22.49
CA ASN A 62 -38.23 -17.70 -23.79
C ASN A 62 -38.49 -16.18 -23.78
N THR A 63 -38.69 -15.59 -22.60
CA THR A 63 -38.88 -14.15 -22.43
C THR A 63 -37.69 -13.47 -21.74
N GLY A 64 -36.63 -14.22 -21.43
CA GLY A 64 -35.45 -13.75 -20.71
C GLY A 64 -35.61 -13.67 -19.20
N GLN A 65 -36.67 -14.24 -18.62
CA GLN A 65 -36.78 -14.35 -17.16
C GLN A 65 -35.94 -15.54 -16.67
N LEU A 66 -35.51 -15.45 -15.42
CA LEU A 66 -34.82 -16.51 -14.71
C LEU A 66 -35.85 -17.45 -14.10
N ASP A 67 -35.63 -18.74 -14.19
CA ASP A 67 -36.47 -19.75 -13.55
C ASP A 67 -35.62 -20.62 -12.63
N PHE A 68 -36.01 -20.67 -11.36
CA PHE A 68 -35.43 -21.55 -10.36
C PHE A 68 -36.42 -22.66 -10.02
N CYS A 69 -36.00 -23.90 -10.26
CA CYS A 69 -36.76 -25.08 -9.90
C CYS A 69 -36.05 -25.84 -8.79
N TRP A 70 -36.84 -26.46 -7.92
CA TRP A 70 -36.35 -27.26 -6.83
C TRP A 70 -37.15 -28.56 -6.69
N HIS A 71 -36.48 -29.57 -6.15
CA HIS A 71 -37.08 -30.82 -5.72
C HIS A 71 -36.46 -31.23 -4.38
N THR A 72 -37.28 -31.24 -3.34
CA THR A 72 -36.92 -31.62 -1.98
C THR A 72 -37.39 -33.03 -1.65
N THR A 73 -37.00 -33.52 -0.47
CA THR A 73 -37.40 -34.85 0.01
C THR A 73 -38.88 -34.97 0.41
N GLY A 74 -39.64 -33.87 0.41
CA GLY A 74 -41.02 -33.85 0.91
C GLY A 74 -42.08 -34.49 0.00
N SER A 75 -41.89 -34.51 -1.32
CA SER A 75 -42.84 -35.11 -2.28
C SER A 75 -42.21 -35.34 -3.66
N ASN A 76 -42.74 -36.29 -4.43
CA ASN A 76 -42.41 -36.50 -5.85
C ASN A 76 -43.47 -35.91 -6.81
N THR A 77 -44.47 -35.19 -6.28
CA THR A 77 -45.55 -34.64 -7.09
C THR A 77 -45.24 -33.22 -7.53
N TRP A 78 -45.14 -33.00 -8.85
CA TRP A 78 -44.99 -31.67 -9.44
C TRP A 78 -46.11 -30.72 -9.02
N GLY A 79 -45.76 -29.46 -8.74
CA GLY A 79 -46.70 -28.41 -8.34
C GLY A 79 -46.94 -28.33 -6.83
N THR A 80 -46.35 -29.23 -6.04
CA THR A 80 -46.33 -29.15 -4.57
C THR A 80 -45.27 -28.15 -4.10
N THR A 81 -45.24 -27.80 -2.80
CA THR A 81 -44.17 -26.96 -2.23
C THR A 81 -42.81 -27.66 -2.21
N SER A 82 -42.78 -29.00 -2.27
CA SER A 82 -41.55 -29.80 -2.32
C SER A 82 -40.98 -29.91 -3.73
N TYR A 83 -41.80 -29.78 -4.78
CA TYR A 83 -41.38 -29.93 -6.16
C TYR A 83 -42.10 -28.89 -7.03
N ASN A 84 -41.44 -27.75 -7.26
CA ASN A 84 -42.00 -26.62 -7.99
C ASN A 84 -40.92 -25.74 -8.63
N LEU A 85 -41.39 -24.73 -9.37
CA LEU A 85 -40.56 -23.65 -9.87
C LEU A 85 -41.10 -22.27 -9.48
N LYS A 86 -40.22 -21.28 -9.49
CA LYS A 86 -40.56 -19.85 -9.52
C LYS A 86 -39.72 -19.13 -10.54
N GLY A 87 -40.30 -18.08 -11.13
CA GLY A 87 -39.62 -17.20 -12.06
C GLY A 87 -39.34 -15.82 -11.48
N SER A 88 -38.33 -15.14 -12.00
CA SER A 88 -38.09 -13.72 -11.78
C SER A 88 -39.16 -12.87 -12.48
N THR A 89 -39.32 -11.62 -12.05
CA THR A 89 -40.16 -10.64 -12.76
C THR A 89 -39.36 -9.97 -13.86
N GLY A 90 -38.14 -9.54 -13.53
CA GLY A 90 -37.21 -8.92 -14.47
C GLY A 90 -36.70 -9.90 -15.51
N LYS A 91 -36.22 -9.31 -16.60
CA LYS A 91 -35.76 -10.00 -17.81
C LYS A 91 -34.34 -9.56 -18.13
N ILE A 92 -33.53 -10.50 -18.56
CA ILE A 92 -32.27 -10.20 -19.24
C ILE A 92 -32.54 -9.95 -20.73
N ASN A 93 -31.61 -9.28 -21.41
CA ASN A 93 -31.66 -9.08 -22.85
C ASN A 93 -30.66 -10.00 -23.54
N THR A 94 -30.89 -10.33 -24.80
CA THR A 94 -29.91 -11.03 -25.61
C THR A 94 -28.70 -10.14 -25.92
N HIS A 95 -27.55 -10.76 -26.16
CA HIS A 95 -26.27 -10.14 -26.49
C HIS A 95 -25.72 -9.14 -25.45
N ILE A 96 -26.25 -9.16 -24.22
CA ILE A 96 -25.82 -8.33 -23.10
C ILE A 96 -25.45 -9.23 -21.92
N TRP A 97 -24.26 -9.01 -21.35
CA TRP A 97 -23.85 -9.68 -20.11
C TRP A 97 -24.78 -9.31 -18.95
N ALA A 98 -25.31 -10.33 -18.28
CA ALA A 98 -26.10 -10.19 -17.07
C ALA A 98 -25.57 -11.12 -15.98
N PHE A 99 -25.37 -10.58 -14.78
CA PHE A 99 -25.07 -11.41 -13.60
C PHE A 99 -26.37 -11.85 -12.95
N ILE A 100 -26.66 -13.15 -13.01
CA ILE A 100 -27.92 -13.74 -12.56
C ILE A 100 -27.70 -14.57 -11.32
N VAL A 101 -28.63 -14.50 -10.35
CA VAL A 101 -28.54 -15.27 -9.11
C VAL A 101 -29.93 -15.74 -8.68
N ALA A 102 -30.03 -17.01 -8.29
CA ALA A 102 -31.16 -17.56 -7.54
C ALA A 102 -30.69 -18.04 -6.16
N VAL A 103 -31.43 -17.65 -5.12
CA VAL A 103 -31.14 -17.99 -3.74
C VAL A 103 -32.34 -18.69 -3.13
N ARG A 104 -32.15 -19.91 -2.61
CA ARG A 104 -33.04 -20.55 -1.65
C ARG A 104 -32.48 -20.36 -0.25
N ASP A 105 -33.33 -19.90 0.66
CA ASP A 105 -33.02 -19.70 2.06
C ASP A 105 -34.15 -20.26 2.92
N GLY A 106 -34.02 -21.55 3.28
CA GLY A 106 -35.09 -22.31 3.89
C GLY A 106 -36.29 -22.41 2.96
N THR A 107 -37.41 -21.80 3.36
CA THR A 107 -38.68 -21.79 2.64
C THR A 107 -38.81 -20.65 1.62
N ASN A 108 -37.81 -19.76 1.56
CA ASN A 108 -37.86 -18.52 0.78
C ASN A 108 -36.99 -18.62 -0.48
N VAL A 109 -37.41 -17.96 -1.56
CA VAL A 109 -36.66 -17.89 -2.83
C VAL A 109 -36.48 -16.44 -3.24
N ARG A 110 -35.29 -16.07 -3.70
CA ARG A 110 -34.97 -14.72 -4.18
C ARG A 110 -34.19 -14.77 -5.48
N PHE A 111 -34.48 -13.84 -6.38
CA PHE A 111 -33.77 -13.63 -7.63
C PHE A 111 -33.03 -12.30 -7.60
N TYR A 112 -31.84 -12.27 -8.20
CA TYR A 112 -31.07 -11.06 -8.40
C TYR A 112 -30.58 -10.97 -9.84
N ILE A 113 -30.63 -9.76 -10.40
CA ILE A 113 -30.09 -9.43 -11.73
C ILE A 113 -29.15 -8.23 -11.57
N ASN A 114 -27.92 -8.36 -12.05
CA ASN A 114 -26.88 -7.32 -11.98
C ASN A 114 -26.64 -6.81 -10.54
N GLY A 115 -26.64 -7.76 -9.61
CA GLY A 115 -26.41 -7.53 -8.18
C GLY A 115 -27.58 -6.90 -7.41
N ASN A 116 -28.69 -6.58 -8.08
CA ASN A 116 -29.87 -6.00 -7.43
C ASN A 116 -30.94 -7.07 -7.21
N LEU A 117 -31.69 -6.98 -6.11
CA LEU A 117 -32.84 -7.84 -5.86
C LEU A 117 -33.91 -7.58 -6.92
N ASP A 118 -34.35 -8.64 -7.59
CA ASP A 118 -35.42 -8.58 -8.59
C ASP A 118 -36.77 -8.98 -7.96
N THR A 119 -36.86 -10.23 -7.50
CA THR A 119 -38.11 -10.82 -6.98
C THR A 119 -37.81 -11.63 -5.73
N ALA A 120 -38.71 -11.59 -4.74
CA ALA A 120 -38.64 -12.37 -3.53
C ALA A 120 -39.97 -13.09 -3.25
N PHE A 121 -39.88 -14.37 -2.91
CA PHE A 121 -40.99 -15.23 -2.55
C PHE A 121 -40.79 -15.77 -1.14
N SER A 122 -41.85 -15.74 -0.34
CA SER A 122 -41.85 -16.25 1.03
C SER A 122 -42.71 -17.51 1.16
N GLY A 123 -42.19 -18.53 1.84
CA GLY A 123 -42.96 -19.76 2.14
C GLY A 123 -43.33 -20.61 0.92
N VAL A 124 -42.60 -20.48 -0.20
CA VAL A 124 -42.92 -21.21 -1.44
C VAL A 124 -42.28 -22.58 -1.53
N VAL A 125 -41.19 -22.80 -0.78
CA VAL A 125 -40.53 -24.10 -0.62
C VAL A 125 -40.88 -24.68 0.74
N ASP A 126 -40.93 -25.99 0.86
CA ASP A 126 -41.00 -26.64 2.18
C ASP A 126 -39.66 -26.54 2.96
N SER A 127 -39.69 -26.96 4.23
CA SER A 127 -38.52 -26.97 5.11
C SER A 127 -37.60 -28.18 4.91
N ASN A 128 -37.87 -29.04 3.92
CA ASN A 128 -37.10 -30.25 3.67
C ASN A 128 -35.82 -29.94 2.88
N PRO A 129 -34.72 -30.67 3.09
CA PRO A 129 -33.52 -30.49 2.27
C PRO A 129 -33.80 -30.87 0.81
N PHE A 130 -32.96 -30.41 -0.12
CA PHE A 130 -32.92 -30.98 -1.46
C PHE A 130 -32.75 -32.50 -1.38
N ARG A 131 -33.16 -33.18 -2.45
CA ARG A 131 -32.88 -34.61 -2.60
C ARG A 131 -31.37 -34.83 -2.70
N ASN A 132 -30.95 -36.08 -2.52
CA ASN A 132 -29.58 -36.51 -2.76
C ASN A 132 -29.57 -37.49 -3.93
N GLY A 133 -29.89 -36.96 -5.11
CA GLY A 133 -29.91 -37.69 -6.37
C GLY A 133 -28.52 -37.86 -6.95
N VAL A 134 -28.35 -38.82 -7.85
CA VAL A 134 -27.05 -39.16 -8.47
C VAL A 134 -26.83 -38.47 -9.82
N ASN A 135 -27.69 -37.52 -10.18
CA ASN A 135 -27.58 -36.78 -11.44
C ASN A 135 -26.31 -35.91 -11.45
N PRO A 136 -25.54 -35.86 -12.56
CA PRO A 136 -24.45 -34.90 -12.66
C PRO A 136 -24.97 -33.46 -12.68
N VAL A 137 -24.14 -32.52 -12.22
CA VAL A 137 -24.38 -31.09 -12.50
C VAL A 137 -23.99 -30.81 -13.93
N ARG A 138 -24.81 -30.03 -14.64
CA ARG A 138 -24.53 -29.54 -15.97
C ARG A 138 -24.61 -28.04 -16.05
N ILE A 139 -23.73 -27.47 -16.88
CA ILE A 139 -23.72 -26.05 -17.22
C ILE A 139 -23.96 -25.95 -18.72
N GLY A 140 -24.93 -25.13 -19.12
CA GLY A 140 -25.26 -24.84 -20.51
C GLY A 140 -26.20 -25.83 -21.22
N ALA A 141 -26.55 -26.97 -20.61
CA ALA A 141 -27.61 -27.83 -21.15
C ALA A 141 -28.20 -28.83 -20.14
N GLU A 142 -29.49 -29.08 -20.31
CA GLU A 142 -30.18 -30.28 -19.83
C GLU A 142 -30.42 -31.18 -21.07
N THR A 143 -30.01 -32.45 -21.05
CA THR A 143 -29.97 -33.31 -22.26
C THR A 143 -30.79 -34.61 -22.17
N SER A 144 -31.67 -34.73 -21.19
CA SER A 144 -32.49 -35.93 -20.98
C SER A 144 -33.81 -35.90 -21.75
N THR A 145 -33.83 -36.52 -22.94
CA THR A 145 -35.02 -36.90 -23.76
C THR A 145 -35.96 -35.80 -24.29
N ALA A 146 -36.60 -36.11 -25.44
CA ALA A 146 -37.58 -35.38 -26.27
C ALA A 146 -37.31 -33.89 -26.60
N THR A 147 -37.01 -33.03 -25.62
CA THR A 147 -36.81 -31.59 -25.79
C THR A 147 -35.65 -31.11 -24.91
N PRO A 148 -34.39 -31.28 -25.35
CA PRO A 148 -33.24 -30.83 -24.58
C PRO A 148 -33.21 -29.30 -24.45
N ARG A 149 -32.64 -28.80 -23.36
CA ARG A 149 -32.63 -27.37 -22.96
C ARG A 149 -31.25 -26.77 -23.12
N PHE A 150 -30.76 -26.72 -24.35
CA PHE A 150 -29.46 -26.12 -24.64
C PHE A 150 -29.53 -24.60 -24.53
N LEU A 151 -28.51 -24.01 -23.90
CA LEU A 151 -28.28 -22.57 -23.93
C LEU A 151 -27.53 -22.19 -25.21
N ASP A 152 -28.00 -21.15 -25.87
CA ASP A 152 -27.32 -20.49 -27.00
C ASP A 152 -26.70 -19.17 -26.50
N GLY A 153 -25.37 -19.11 -26.47
CA GLY A 153 -24.63 -17.98 -25.93
C GLY A 153 -23.49 -18.37 -24.98
N LEU A 154 -23.13 -17.46 -24.07
CA LEU A 154 -21.98 -17.55 -23.18
C LEU A 154 -22.41 -17.63 -21.71
N ILE A 155 -21.65 -18.40 -20.93
CA ILE A 155 -21.75 -18.44 -19.47
C ILE A 155 -20.33 -18.26 -18.94
N ASP A 156 -20.18 -17.42 -17.92
CA ASP A 156 -18.93 -17.24 -17.21
C ASP A 156 -19.18 -17.22 -15.69
N GLU A 157 -18.16 -17.54 -14.89
CA GLU A 157 -18.18 -17.48 -13.43
C GLU A 157 -19.38 -18.21 -12.79
N ALA A 158 -19.76 -19.36 -13.35
CA ALA A 158 -20.84 -20.20 -12.83
C ALA A 158 -20.46 -20.80 -11.46
N ARG A 159 -21.32 -20.61 -10.45
CA ARG A 159 -21.05 -21.00 -9.05
C ARG A 159 -22.28 -21.63 -8.40
N ILE A 160 -22.02 -22.64 -7.58
CA ILE A 160 -22.97 -23.27 -6.66
C ILE A 160 -22.46 -23.05 -5.24
N SER A 161 -23.30 -22.59 -4.33
CA SER A 161 -22.99 -22.45 -2.91
C SER A 161 -24.11 -23.08 -2.09
N ASN A 162 -23.79 -23.94 -1.15
CA ASN A 162 -24.73 -24.51 -0.16
C ASN A 162 -25.11 -23.52 0.96
N VAL A 163 -24.91 -22.22 0.73
CA VAL A 163 -25.17 -21.12 1.67
C VAL A 163 -26.08 -20.14 0.95
N ALA A 164 -27.10 -19.64 1.65
CA ALA A 164 -27.92 -18.53 1.16
C ALA A 164 -27.12 -17.21 1.24
N ARG A 165 -26.62 -16.72 0.10
CA ARG A 165 -25.85 -15.46 0.05
C ARG A 165 -26.76 -14.26 0.26
N SER A 166 -26.29 -13.29 1.03
CA SER A 166 -27.02 -12.04 1.31
C SER A 166 -27.02 -11.11 0.08
N SER A 167 -27.95 -10.16 0.05
CA SER A 167 -27.99 -9.11 -0.98
C SER A 167 -26.68 -8.32 -1.06
N GLY A 168 -26.07 -8.00 0.10
CA GLY A 168 -24.78 -7.33 0.18
C GLY A 168 -23.66 -8.14 -0.48
N TRP A 169 -23.56 -9.44 -0.16
CA TRP A 169 -22.58 -10.34 -0.77
C TRP A 169 -22.74 -10.40 -2.29
N ILE A 170 -23.97 -10.56 -2.76
CA ILE A 170 -24.30 -10.64 -4.19
C ILE A 170 -23.94 -9.33 -4.91
N LYS A 171 -24.27 -8.19 -4.32
CA LYS A 171 -23.92 -6.88 -4.87
C LYS A 171 -22.41 -6.66 -4.92
N THR A 172 -21.70 -7.08 -3.88
CA THR A 172 -20.24 -7.04 -3.83
C THR A 172 -19.62 -7.90 -4.92
N CYS A 173 -20.08 -9.15 -5.11
CA CYS A 173 -19.61 -10.01 -6.20
C CYS A 173 -19.83 -9.37 -7.57
N TYR A 174 -21.03 -8.84 -7.82
CA TYR A 174 -21.34 -8.13 -9.06
C TYR A 174 -20.39 -6.96 -9.30
N ASN A 175 -20.25 -6.05 -8.34
CA ASN A 175 -19.41 -4.85 -8.51
C ASN A 175 -17.93 -5.21 -8.72
N ASN A 176 -17.42 -6.18 -7.94
CA ASN A 176 -16.04 -6.64 -8.05
C ASN A 176 -15.75 -7.32 -9.39
N GLN A 177 -16.70 -8.08 -9.95
CA GLN A 177 -16.52 -8.78 -11.23
C GLN A 177 -16.80 -7.88 -12.43
N ASN A 178 -17.79 -6.97 -12.34
CA ASN A 178 -18.18 -6.07 -13.43
C ASN A 178 -17.13 -4.98 -13.70
N SER A 179 -16.52 -4.44 -12.64
CA SER A 179 -15.53 -3.35 -12.78
C SER A 179 -14.52 -3.37 -11.62
N PRO A 180 -13.56 -4.32 -11.61
CA PRO A 180 -12.62 -4.51 -10.50
C PRO A 180 -11.83 -3.23 -10.15
N ASN A 181 -11.42 -2.47 -11.17
CA ASN A 181 -10.58 -1.27 -10.99
C ASN A 181 -11.31 -0.11 -10.29
N THR A 182 -12.64 -0.09 -10.33
CA THR A 182 -13.45 0.93 -9.64
C THR A 182 -14.08 0.39 -8.36
N PHE A 183 -13.86 -0.89 -8.02
CA PHE A 183 -14.45 -1.52 -6.85
C PHE A 183 -13.75 -1.12 -5.54
N TYR A 184 -12.44 -0.88 -5.59
CA TYR A 184 -11.63 -0.45 -4.44
C TYR A 184 -10.69 0.69 -4.81
N SER A 185 -10.28 1.48 -3.83
CA SER A 185 -9.17 2.42 -3.95
C SER A 185 -8.05 1.99 -3.00
N VAL A 186 -6.80 2.19 -3.43
CA VAL A 186 -5.61 1.98 -2.60
C VAL A 186 -5.08 3.36 -2.23
N GLY A 187 -4.93 3.62 -0.94
CA GLY A 187 -4.32 4.84 -0.43
C GLY A 187 -2.80 4.85 -0.66
N ASN A 188 -2.16 5.98 -0.37
CA ASN A 188 -0.69 6.03 -0.36
C ASN A 188 -0.12 5.08 0.70
N GLU A 189 1.09 4.58 0.45
CA GLU A 189 1.85 3.83 1.43
C GLU A 189 2.26 4.75 2.60
N GLU A 190 2.01 4.32 3.83
CA GLU A 190 2.41 5.06 5.03
C GLU A 190 3.83 4.64 5.46
N THR A 191 4.77 5.58 5.47
CA THR A 191 6.15 5.32 5.95
C THR A 191 6.34 5.80 7.38
N ASN A 192 6.76 4.90 8.28
CA ASN A 192 7.15 5.25 9.65
C ASN A 192 8.58 5.80 9.68
N VAL A 193 8.74 7.13 9.70
CA VAL A 193 10.05 7.79 9.74
C VAL A 193 10.43 8.10 11.19
N ILE A 194 11.39 7.35 11.75
CA ILE A 194 11.96 7.64 13.07
C ILE A 194 12.80 8.92 12.98
N THR A 195 12.42 9.92 13.77
CA THR A 195 13.09 11.22 13.83
C THR A 195 13.83 11.36 15.16
N HIS A 196 15.12 11.70 15.11
CA HIS A 196 15.97 11.96 16.27
C HIS A 196 16.09 13.46 16.51
N THR A 197 16.12 13.88 17.77
CA THR A 197 16.35 15.28 18.17
C THR A 197 17.79 15.48 18.64
N TYR A 198 18.44 16.53 18.15
CA TYR A 198 19.80 16.92 18.45
C TYR A 198 19.83 18.31 19.09
N SER A 199 20.79 18.54 19.98
CA SER A 199 20.99 19.81 20.70
C SER A 199 22.43 20.28 20.50
N ILE A 200 22.63 21.48 19.94
CA ILE A 200 23.95 22.11 19.80
C ILE A 200 24.04 23.28 20.78
N ALA A 201 24.85 23.14 21.82
CA ALA A 201 25.00 24.17 22.84
C ALA A 201 25.84 25.36 22.35
N LEU A 202 25.23 26.54 22.32
CA LEU A 202 25.87 27.82 22.06
C LEU A 202 26.27 28.50 23.36
N ARG A 203 27.38 29.23 23.31
CA ARG A 203 27.77 30.16 24.37
C ARG A 203 27.57 31.58 23.90
N LYS A 204 27.39 32.49 24.85
CA LYS A 204 27.41 33.91 24.57
C LYS A 204 28.63 34.29 23.72
N PHE A 205 28.40 35.14 22.71
CA PHE A 205 29.32 35.60 21.67
C PHE A 205 29.48 34.62 20.50
N TRP A 206 30.68 34.55 19.90
CA TRP A 206 30.90 33.78 18.68
C TRP A 206 30.96 32.29 18.95
N ASN A 207 30.31 31.53 18.07
CA ASN A 207 30.28 30.09 18.05
C ASN A 207 30.62 29.60 16.64
N LEU A 208 31.45 28.56 16.58
CA LEU A 208 31.75 27.84 15.35
C LEU A 208 31.04 26.47 15.42
N VAL A 209 30.01 26.28 14.59
CA VAL A 209 29.04 25.18 14.70
C VAL A 209 28.93 24.38 13.40
N SER A 210 28.49 23.13 13.50
CA SER A 210 28.10 22.29 12.35
C SER A 210 26.93 21.37 12.70
N LEU A 211 26.30 20.78 11.68
CA LEU A 211 25.28 19.75 11.90
C LEU A 211 25.91 18.43 12.38
N PRO A 212 25.37 17.79 13.45
CA PRO A 212 25.81 16.49 13.94
C PRO A 212 25.13 15.30 13.23
N PHE A 213 24.59 15.50 12.02
CA PHE A 213 23.88 14.48 11.24
C PHE A 213 23.90 14.82 9.74
N ASN A 214 23.57 13.85 8.91
CA ASN A 214 23.69 13.93 7.46
C ASN A 214 22.40 14.39 6.74
N GLU A 215 21.87 15.53 7.16
CA GLU A 215 20.68 16.15 6.55
C GLU A 215 20.76 17.68 6.64
N SER A 216 20.65 18.40 5.53
CA SER A 216 20.64 19.87 5.55
C SER A 216 19.44 20.42 6.29
N LYS A 217 19.62 21.56 6.97
CA LYS A 217 18.56 22.23 7.71
C LYS A 217 18.45 23.68 7.35
N ALA A 218 17.30 24.06 6.80
CA ALA A 218 16.96 25.46 6.61
C ALA A 218 16.82 26.14 7.97
N LYS A 219 17.30 27.38 8.06
CA LYS A 219 17.27 28.24 9.25
C LYS A 219 15.88 28.30 9.90
N THR A 220 14.83 28.37 9.09
CA THR A 220 13.43 28.40 9.52
C THR A 220 12.95 27.14 10.23
N THR A 221 13.64 26.02 10.07
CA THR A 221 13.30 24.73 10.72
C THR A 221 13.99 24.54 12.07
N ILE A 222 14.92 25.43 12.42
CA ILE A 222 15.72 25.36 13.64
C ILE A 222 14.95 26.05 14.76
N LYS A 223 14.86 25.37 15.92
CA LYS A 223 14.41 26.00 17.16
C LYS A 223 15.60 26.41 18.00
N VAL A 224 15.44 27.46 18.80
CA VAL A 224 16.45 27.90 19.77
C VAL A 224 15.86 27.75 21.17
N ARG A 225 16.56 27.06 22.05
CA ARG A 225 16.16 26.92 23.46
C ARG A 225 17.02 27.83 24.33
N ASN A 226 16.41 28.73 25.08
CA ASN A 226 17.07 29.54 26.10
C ASN A 226 16.27 29.45 27.40
N ASN A 227 16.94 29.14 28.52
CA ASN A 227 16.30 28.97 29.84
C ASN A 227 15.08 28.02 29.83
N SER A 228 15.17 26.90 29.11
CA SER A 228 14.11 25.89 28.94
C SER A 228 12.90 26.30 28.09
N ILE A 229 12.89 27.51 27.53
CA ILE A 229 11.85 27.96 26.58
C ILE A 229 12.37 27.75 25.15
N GLU A 230 11.57 27.09 24.31
CA GLU A 230 11.87 26.93 22.88
C GLU A 230 11.20 28.03 22.06
N TYR A 231 11.99 28.67 21.22
CA TYR A 231 11.57 29.68 20.26
C TYR A 231 11.77 29.13 18.85
N ASN A 232 10.89 29.46 17.92
CA ASN A 232 11.25 29.34 16.52
C ASN A 232 12.36 30.35 16.17
N TRP A 233 13.01 30.19 15.02
CA TRP A 233 14.15 31.04 14.65
C TRP A 233 13.82 32.55 14.68
N ALA A 234 12.71 32.96 14.07
CA ALA A 234 12.31 34.36 13.98
C ALA A 234 12.02 34.99 15.36
N GLU A 235 11.38 34.22 16.24
CA GLU A 235 11.17 34.60 17.64
C GLU A 235 12.50 34.75 18.38
N ALA A 236 13.43 33.81 18.20
CA ALA A 236 14.74 33.86 18.86
C ALA A 236 15.55 35.10 18.44
N VAL A 237 15.49 35.48 17.16
CA VAL A 237 16.10 36.71 16.64
C VAL A 237 15.44 37.95 17.24
N SER A 238 14.10 38.00 17.24
CA SER A 238 13.34 39.14 17.77
C SER A 238 13.51 39.32 19.29
N ASN A 239 13.71 38.22 20.02
CA ASN A 239 14.04 38.25 21.44
C ASN A 239 15.53 38.48 21.72
N HIS A 240 16.34 38.77 20.70
CA HIS A 240 17.79 38.97 20.82
C HIS A 240 18.50 37.82 21.54
N ILE A 241 18.16 36.57 21.20
CA ILE A 241 18.85 35.37 21.71
C ILE A 241 20.01 35.01 20.77
N VAL A 242 19.77 35.06 19.46
CA VAL A 242 20.76 34.81 18.40
C VAL A 242 20.75 35.92 17.36
N LEU A 243 21.85 36.10 16.65
CA LEU A 243 21.92 36.95 15.46
C LEU A 243 21.36 36.20 14.24
N ASP A 244 20.65 36.90 13.36
CA ASP A 244 20.01 36.31 12.17
C ASP A 244 20.98 36.03 11.01
N SER A 245 22.12 35.40 11.29
CA SER A 245 23.13 35.12 10.27
C SER A 245 23.94 33.87 10.60
N PHE A 246 24.01 32.97 9.62
CA PHE A 246 25.04 31.95 9.54
C PHE A 246 26.10 32.44 8.56
N TYR A 247 27.34 32.60 9.01
CA TYR A 247 28.43 32.97 8.13
C TYR A 247 29.17 31.71 7.70
N ASP A 248 28.99 31.35 6.43
CA ASP A 248 29.64 30.25 5.75
C ASP A 248 30.94 30.72 5.09
N TRP A 249 31.91 29.84 4.93
CA TRP A 249 33.19 30.13 4.31
C TRP A 249 33.33 29.41 2.97
N ASP A 250 33.39 30.18 1.88
CA ASP A 250 33.40 29.66 0.50
C ASP A 250 34.81 29.51 -0.11
N THR A 251 35.86 29.50 0.73
CA THR A 251 37.31 29.57 0.39
C THR A 251 37.85 30.93 0.00
N THR A 252 36.98 31.88 -0.37
CA THR A 252 37.38 33.23 -0.78
C THR A 252 36.93 34.31 0.21
N GLY A 253 35.89 34.03 0.98
CA GLY A 253 35.38 34.93 2.01
C GLY A 253 34.20 34.34 2.78
N TYR A 254 33.60 35.18 3.62
CA TYR A 254 32.37 34.82 4.33
C TYR A 254 31.13 35.22 3.52
N VAL A 255 30.19 34.30 3.42
CA VAL A 255 28.87 34.51 2.81
C VAL A 255 27.77 34.21 3.83
N ILE A 256 26.61 34.83 3.68
CA ILE A 256 25.45 34.52 4.53
C ILE A 256 24.75 33.29 3.97
N SER A 257 24.48 32.32 4.84
CA SER A 257 23.67 31.14 4.52
C SER A 257 22.32 31.17 5.22
N ASP A 258 21.32 30.64 4.53
CA ASP A 258 19.97 30.36 5.06
C ASP A 258 19.78 28.89 5.46
N SER A 259 20.83 28.09 5.37
CA SER A 259 20.79 26.68 5.77
C SER A 259 22.12 26.20 6.32
N LEU A 260 22.06 25.18 7.18
CA LEU A 260 23.22 24.41 7.59
C LEU A 260 23.30 23.17 6.69
N VAL A 261 24.48 22.89 6.13
CA VAL A 261 24.76 21.74 5.28
C VAL A 261 25.68 20.76 6.03
N PRO A 262 25.42 19.43 5.97
CA PRO A 262 26.28 18.43 6.60
C PRO A 262 27.74 18.57 6.15
N GLY A 263 28.67 18.43 7.09
CA GLY A 263 30.10 18.52 6.82
C GLY A 263 30.66 19.93 6.68
N GLN A 264 29.82 20.96 6.58
CA GLN A 264 30.24 22.37 6.60
C GLN A 264 30.16 22.95 8.01
N GLY A 265 30.90 24.04 8.22
CA GLY A 265 30.87 24.79 9.46
C GLY A 265 30.53 26.25 9.29
N TYR A 266 29.88 26.82 10.30
CA TYR A 266 29.32 28.16 10.25
C TYR A 266 29.69 28.95 11.50
N TRP A 267 30.00 30.23 11.32
CA TRP A 267 30.00 31.16 12.43
C TRP A 267 28.59 31.63 12.74
N MET A 268 28.33 31.77 14.03
CA MET A 268 27.08 32.31 14.54
C MET A 268 27.34 33.09 15.83
N TRP A 269 26.58 34.15 16.02
CA TRP A 269 26.61 34.96 17.24
C TRP A 269 25.39 34.66 18.10
N ALA A 270 25.62 34.37 19.39
CA ALA A 270 24.57 34.26 20.39
C ALA A 270 24.72 35.38 21.44
N TYR A 271 23.62 36.02 21.80
CA TYR A 271 23.63 37.06 22.85
C TYR A 271 23.60 36.46 24.25
N TYR A 272 23.12 35.22 24.38
CA TYR A 272 23.06 34.44 25.61
C TYR A 272 23.39 32.96 25.34
N ASP A 273 23.77 32.23 26.38
CA ASP A 273 23.87 30.78 26.31
C ASP A 273 22.51 30.18 25.92
N CYS A 274 22.49 29.34 24.90
CA CYS A 274 21.27 28.73 24.35
C CYS A 274 21.62 27.46 23.57
N ASP A 275 20.63 26.68 23.17
CA ASP A 275 20.82 25.48 22.35
C ASP A 275 20.09 25.62 21.01
N LEU A 276 20.75 25.22 19.91
CA LEU A 276 20.02 24.92 18.68
C LEU A 276 19.40 23.53 18.81
N ILE A 277 18.08 23.45 18.63
CA ILE A 277 17.31 22.21 18.64
C ILE A 277 16.95 21.86 17.19
N LEU A 278 17.43 20.71 16.76
CA LEU A 278 17.35 20.22 15.39
C LEU A 278 16.80 18.79 15.39
N THR A 279 16.20 18.37 14.28
CA THR A 279 15.71 17.00 14.13
C THR A 279 16.24 16.37 12.85
N SER A 280 16.52 15.08 12.83
CA SER A 280 16.87 14.38 11.59
C SER A 280 16.38 12.94 11.59
N SER A 281 15.99 12.46 10.42
CA SER A 281 15.64 11.07 10.18
C SER A 281 16.71 10.32 9.37
N LYS A 282 17.85 10.96 9.06
CA LYS A 282 18.92 10.35 8.28
C LYS A 282 19.88 9.60 9.19
N THR A 283 20.29 8.41 8.73
CA THR A 283 21.37 7.65 9.34
C THR A 283 22.72 8.28 9.02
N GLU A 284 23.67 8.13 9.95
CA GLU A 284 25.07 8.51 9.73
C GLU A 284 25.65 7.73 8.53
N ASP A 285 26.56 8.37 7.78
CA ASP A 285 27.38 7.69 6.78
C ASP A 285 28.88 7.92 7.06
N ALA A 286 29.74 7.32 6.23
CA ALA A 286 31.19 7.41 6.41
C ALA A 286 31.80 8.73 5.91
N ARG A 287 31.09 9.54 5.12
CA ARG A 287 31.59 10.78 4.52
C ARG A 287 31.37 11.93 5.51
N LEU A 288 32.43 12.66 5.85
CA LEU A 288 32.35 13.73 6.86
C LEU A 288 32.32 15.11 6.22
N SER A 289 33.36 15.48 5.48
CA SER A 289 33.48 16.81 4.89
C SER A 289 34.25 16.78 3.60
N ASP A 290 33.88 17.66 2.69
CA ASP A 290 34.64 17.92 1.46
C ASP A 290 35.57 19.10 1.69
N LEU A 291 36.84 18.92 1.34
CA LEU A 291 37.85 19.94 1.48
C LEU A 291 38.31 20.42 0.12
N GLN A 292 38.36 21.74 -0.01
CA GLN A 292 38.96 22.43 -1.13
C GLN A 292 40.37 22.89 -0.76
N ILE A 293 41.22 23.13 -1.77
CA ILE A 293 42.56 23.69 -1.54
C ILE A 293 42.45 24.99 -0.76
N GLY A 294 43.23 25.11 0.32
CA GLY A 294 43.23 26.26 1.21
C GLY A 294 42.58 25.97 2.56
N TRP A 295 42.11 27.04 3.19
CA TRP A 295 41.44 26.99 4.49
C TRP A 295 39.98 26.60 4.31
N ASN A 296 39.51 25.66 5.14
CA ASN A 296 38.13 25.16 5.16
C ASN A 296 37.59 25.21 6.60
N ILE A 297 36.31 25.55 6.74
CA ILE A 297 35.58 25.31 8.00
C ILE A 297 34.80 24.01 7.83
N ILE A 298 35.22 22.99 8.57
CA ILE A 298 34.64 21.65 8.47
C ILE A 298 33.79 21.33 9.69
N GLY A 299 32.75 20.55 9.45
CA GLY A 299 31.81 20.03 10.45
C GLY A 299 31.89 18.52 10.59
N LEU A 300 31.17 17.97 11.58
CA LEU A 300 31.11 16.54 11.80
C LEU A 300 29.65 16.06 11.71
N PRO A 301 29.19 15.52 10.56
CA PRO A 301 27.80 15.08 10.35
C PRO A 301 27.50 13.71 10.99
N VAL A 302 28.08 13.45 12.16
CA VAL A 302 27.83 12.28 13.00
C VAL A 302 27.66 12.71 14.45
N ASN A 303 26.94 11.90 15.23
CA ASN A 303 26.59 12.20 16.62
C ASN A 303 27.55 11.55 17.63
N THR A 304 28.75 11.18 17.19
CA THR A 304 29.80 10.60 18.02
C THR A 304 31.11 11.33 17.80
N SER A 305 31.84 11.61 18.88
CA SER A 305 33.15 12.25 18.79
C SER A 305 34.17 11.34 18.11
N LEU A 306 35.00 11.90 17.24
CA LEU A 306 36.03 11.16 16.51
C LEU A 306 37.41 11.76 16.79
N ALA A 307 38.38 10.92 17.15
CA ALA A 307 39.77 11.34 17.23
C ALA A 307 40.33 11.56 15.82
N LYS A 308 41.17 12.58 15.60
CA LYS A 308 41.72 12.87 14.27
C LYS A 308 42.50 11.68 13.68
N SER A 309 43.16 10.91 14.54
CA SER A 309 43.92 9.71 14.15
C SER A 309 43.05 8.59 13.57
N THR A 310 41.74 8.59 13.85
CA THR A 310 40.80 7.61 13.31
C THR A 310 40.19 8.04 11.98
N LEU A 311 40.51 9.24 11.47
CA LEU A 311 39.98 9.71 10.19
C LEU A 311 40.79 9.19 9.02
N ILE A 312 40.09 9.03 7.90
CA ILE A 312 40.66 8.69 6.60
C ILE A 312 40.53 9.91 5.69
N VAL A 313 41.60 10.25 4.99
CA VAL A 313 41.60 11.26 3.93
C VAL A 313 41.53 10.54 2.59
N ASN A 314 40.44 10.72 1.86
CA ASN A 314 40.33 10.22 0.50
C ASN A 314 40.82 11.29 -0.49
N TYR A 315 41.86 10.96 -1.25
CA TYR A 315 42.43 11.82 -2.28
C TYR A 315 42.61 11.03 -3.58
N SER A 316 42.06 11.56 -4.68
CA SER A 316 42.10 10.92 -6.01
C SER A 316 41.66 9.44 -5.99
N GLY A 317 40.62 9.13 -5.20
CA GLY A 317 40.07 7.78 -5.05
C GLY A 317 40.80 6.88 -4.05
N ASN A 318 41.99 7.26 -3.56
CA ASN A 318 42.77 6.47 -2.62
C ASN A 318 42.55 6.94 -1.17
N ASN A 319 42.51 6.00 -0.23
CA ASN A 319 42.36 6.27 1.20
C ASN A 319 43.72 6.34 1.89
N TYR A 320 43.95 7.41 2.63
CA TYR A 320 45.14 7.63 3.44
C TYR A 320 44.74 7.75 4.91
N THR A 321 45.50 7.11 5.80
CA THR A 321 45.39 7.37 7.24
C THR A 321 45.76 8.82 7.54
N TRP A 322 45.29 9.35 8.69
CA TRP A 322 45.68 10.69 9.13
C TRP A 322 47.19 10.92 9.06
N ALA A 323 47.99 9.99 9.60
CA ALA A 323 49.45 10.08 9.60
C ALA A 323 50.03 10.15 8.18
N GLN A 324 49.55 9.32 7.25
CA GLN A 324 50.00 9.36 5.84
C GLN A 324 49.60 10.66 5.14
N ALA A 325 48.43 11.21 5.46
CA ALA A 325 47.93 12.42 4.82
C ALA A 325 48.59 13.71 5.31
N THR A 326 49.21 13.69 6.50
CA THR A 326 49.79 14.88 7.15
C THR A 326 51.32 14.88 7.20
N THR A 327 51.98 13.80 6.76
CA THR A 327 53.44 13.65 6.84
C THR A 327 54.07 13.43 5.46
N GLY A 328 55.37 13.70 5.33
CA GLY A 328 56.12 13.54 4.09
C GLY A 328 56.35 14.86 3.33
N ALA A 329 56.95 14.74 2.13
CA ALA A 329 57.31 15.89 1.30
C ALA A 329 56.13 16.51 0.54
N ASP A 330 55.01 15.80 0.40
CA ASP A 330 53.82 16.21 -0.35
C ASP A 330 52.53 15.85 0.41
N PRO A 331 52.27 16.50 1.56
CA PRO A 331 51.09 16.21 2.38
C PRO A 331 49.79 16.60 1.67
N ILE A 332 48.70 15.91 2.01
CA ILE A 332 47.36 16.19 1.46
C ILE A 332 46.66 17.27 2.29
N ILE A 333 46.83 17.22 3.61
CA ILE A 333 46.24 18.17 4.57
C ILE A 333 47.27 18.58 5.62
N LEU A 334 47.04 19.71 6.29
CA LEU A 334 47.79 20.13 7.47
C LEU A 334 47.36 19.32 8.69
N GLY A 335 48.30 18.82 9.48
CA GLY A 335 48.02 17.94 10.65
C GLY A 335 47.46 18.63 11.89
N PHE A 336 47.29 19.95 11.85
CA PHE A 336 46.69 20.75 12.91
C PHE A 336 45.23 21.05 12.61
N ILE A 337 44.39 20.87 13.64
CA ILE A 337 42.97 21.21 13.60
C ILE A 337 42.76 22.34 14.60
N TYR A 338 42.14 23.42 14.15
CA TYR A 338 41.94 24.61 14.97
C TYR A 338 40.46 24.68 15.37
N GLY A 339 40.17 24.32 16.62
CA GLY A 339 38.84 24.44 17.21
C GLY A 339 38.63 25.81 17.86
N TRP A 340 37.38 26.26 17.90
CA TRP A 340 37.02 27.50 18.59
C TRP A 340 36.57 27.21 20.03
N ASN A 341 37.27 27.79 21.00
CA ASN A 341 36.83 27.79 22.39
C ASN A 341 35.71 28.84 22.56
N ARG A 342 34.47 28.37 22.61
CA ARG A 342 33.26 29.21 22.73
C ARG A 342 33.21 30.02 24.04
N ILE A 343 33.91 29.59 25.08
CA ILE A 343 33.91 30.29 26.39
C ILE A 343 34.97 31.40 26.37
N ASN A 344 36.20 31.04 26.01
CA ASN A 344 37.35 31.95 26.06
C ASN A 344 37.48 32.81 24.79
N GLN A 345 36.65 32.56 23.77
CA GLN A 345 36.64 33.28 22.49
C GLN A 345 38.02 33.29 21.81
N MET A 346 38.63 32.12 21.71
CA MET A 346 39.97 31.95 21.11
C MET A 346 40.12 30.60 20.42
N TYR A 347 41.03 30.53 19.45
CA TYR A 347 41.40 29.25 18.83
C TYR A 347 42.28 28.40 19.74
N MET A 348 42.06 27.10 19.67
CA MET A 348 42.87 26.07 20.32
C MET A 348 43.11 24.92 19.35
N LEU A 349 44.25 24.24 19.48
CA LEU A 349 44.45 22.98 18.77
C LEU A 349 43.52 21.90 19.33
N SER A 350 42.99 21.06 18.45
CA SER A 350 42.17 19.91 18.83
C SER A 350 42.72 18.62 18.24
N ASP A 351 42.64 17.55 19.03
CA ASP A 351 42.87 16.18 18.57
C ASP A 351 41.59 15.38 18.36
N THR A 352 40.44 15.98 18.71
CA THR A 352 39.12 15.33 18.65
C THR A 352 38.09 16.26 18.01
N PHE A 353 37.34 15.71 17.06
CA PHE A 353 36.14 16.31 16.50
C PHE A 353 34.95 15.96 17.38
N VAL A 354 34.20 16.97 17.80
CA VAL A 354 33.03 16.85 18.67
C VAL A 354 31.79 17.23 17.86
N PRO A 355 30.70 16.42 17.88
CA PRO A 355 29.46 16.75 17.19
C PRO A 355 28.93 18.13 17.56
N GLY A 356 28.43 18.88 16.59
CA GLY A 356 27.94 20.25 16.80
C GLY A 356 29.01 21.32 16.84
N ASN A 357 30.30 20.96 16.88
CA ASN A 357 31.43 21.89 16.74
C ASN A 357 31.92 21.94 15.29
N SER A 358 32.56 23.05 14.94
CA SER A 358 33.31 23.16 13.69
C SER A 358 34.75 23.60 13.93
N TYR A 359 35.55 23.34 12.91
CA TYR A 359 37.00 23.42 13.00
C TYR A 359 37.57 24.01 11.72
N TRP A 360 38.61 24.81 11.85
CA TRP A 360 39.44 25.18 10.72
C TRP A 360 40.45 24.09 10.42
N MET A 361 40.56 23.77 9.14
CA MET A 361 41.58 22.87 8.62
C MET A 361 42.09 23.37 7.27
N TYR A 362 43.39 23.20 7.03
CA TYR A 362 44.00 23.54 5.75
C TYR A 362 44.22 22.28 4.92
N ALA A 363 43.81 22.32 3.66
CA ALA A 363 44.09 21.27 2.69
C ALA A 363 45.04 21.78 1.60
N TYR A 364 46.08 21.00 1.32
CA TYR A 364 46.97 21.25 0.19
C TYR A 364 46.37 20.76 -1.13
N LYS A 365 45.38 19.86 -1.05
CA LYS A 365 44.72 19.21 -2.20
C LYS A 365 43.23 19.04 -1.94
N ASN A 366 42.43 19.10 -3.00
CA ASN A 366 41.00 18.77 -2.90
C ASN A 366 40.86 17.31 -2.46
N CYS A 367 40.19 17.07 -1.33
CA CYS A 367 40.07 15.76 -0.72
C CYS A 367 38.78 15.63 0.10
N ILE A 368 38.49 14.42 0.58
CA ILE A 368 37.30 14.14 1.38
C ILE A 368 37.74 13.54 2.71
N LEU A 369 37.26 14.10 3.82
CA LEU A 369 37.38 13.47 5.13
C LEU A 369 36.31 12.39 5.29
N LYS A 370 36.74 11.23 5.81
CA LYS A 370 35.90 10.09 6.11
C LYS A 370 36.15 9.56 7.52
N LYS A 371 35.13 8.93 8.11
CA LYS A 371 35.28 8.12 9.33
C LYS A 371 36.10 6.87 9.00
N GLY A 372 37.09 6.53 9.82
CA GLY A 372 37.82 5.27 9.68
C GLY A 372 37.04 4.08 10.21
N GLY A 373 37.20 2.92 9.57
CA GLY A 373 36.56 1.66 9.96
C GLY A 373 35.24 1.34 9.27
N SER A 374 34.89 2.03 8.18
CA SER A 374 33.78 1.69 7.28
C SER A 374 34.23 0.90 6.06
#